data_AF-A0A7X2TP38-F1
#
_entry.id   AF-A0A7X2TP38-F1
#
_cell.length_a   1.000
_cell.length_b   1.000
_cell.length_c   1.000
_cell.angle_alpha   90.00
_cell.angle_beta   90.00
_cell.angle_gamma   90.00
#
_symmetry.space_group_name_H-M   'P 1'
#
loop_
_entity.id
_entity.type
_entity.pdbx_description
1 polymer ?
#
loop_
_entity_poly.entity_id
_entity_poly.type
_entity_poly.pdbx_seq_one_letter_code
_entity_poly.pdbx_strand_id
1 'polypeptide(L)'
;MAQELRAKERAAADRRKRTQKIVITVLVLAAVAVVTVGIILTSTSIGKKSSASSESVASASASSAGTAAGTSASSGASSSSEKTLDTTEGTVVEAGDTINLDYVGSVDGVEFEGGSTQGQGADLTLGSGTYIDGFEEAVEGHKVGENFDINVTFPENYGNSDLAGKDAVFNITINGVYK
;
A
#
# COMPACT_ATOMS: atom_id res chain seq x y z
N MET A 1 -22.40 29.36 32.25
CA MET A 1 -21.00 29.06 32.62
C MET A 1 -20.67 27.56 32.66
N ALA A 2 -21.57 26.66 33.07
CA ALA A 2 -21.29 25.20 33.14
C ALA A 2 -21.12 24.47 31.78
N GLN A 3 -21.69 24.99 30.68
CA GLN A 3 -21.54 24.38 29.35
C GLN A 3 -20.18 24.68 28.69
N GLU A 4 -19.56 25.81 29.00
CA GLU A 4 -18.28 26.21 28.40
C GLU A 4 -17.10 25.38 28.95
N LEU A 5 -17.17 24.97 30.22
CA LEU A 5 -16.17 24.09 30.85
C LEU A 5 -16.24 22.67 30.26
N ARG A 6 -17.44 22.12 30.02
CA ARG A 6 -17.61 20.81 29.35
C ARG A 6 -17.14 20.81 27.90
N ALA A 7 -17.29 21.94 27.19
CA ALA A 7 -16.77 22.08 25.82
C ALA A 7 -15.23 22.11 25.80
N LYS A 8 -14.60 22.83 26.74
CA LYS A 8 -13.13 22.82 26.91
C LYS A 8 -12.61 21.44 27.34
N GLU A 9 -13.36 20.71 28.16
CA GLU A 9 -12.98 19.37 28.63
C GLU A 9 -13.01 18.32 27.50
N ARG A 10 -14.02 18.36 26.61
CA ARG A 10 -14.10 17.48 25.43
C ARG A 10 -13.02 17.81 24.39
N ALA A 11 -12.75 19.10 24.15
CA ALA A 11 -11.68 19.51 23.24
C ALA A 11 -10.27 19.09 23.71
N ALA A 12 -10.07 18.97 25.03
CA ALA A 12 -8.81 18.48 25.59
C ALA A 12 -8.64 16.96 25.43
N ALA A 13 -9.73 16.19 25.42
CA ALA A 13 -9.68 14.73 25.28
C ALA A 13 -9.29 14.29 23.86
N ASP A 14 -9.81 14.96 22.83
CA ASP A 14 -9.48 14.67 21.43
C ASP A 14 -8.03 15.04 21.09
N ARG A 15 -7.52 16.15 21.62
CA ARG A 15 -6.11 16.54 21.44
C ARG A 15 -5.16 15.50 22.00
N ARG A 16 -5.47 14.88 23.14
CA ARG A 16 -4.62 13.83 23.74
C ARG A 16 -4.52 12.60 22.85
N LYS A 17 -5.63 12.14 22.25
CA LYS A 17 -5.63 10.96 21.37
C LYS A 17 -4.87 11.23 20.06
N ARG A 18 -5.13 12.38 19.43
CA ARG A 18 -4.40 12.78 18.22
C ARG A 18 -2.92 12.99 18.49
N THR A 19 -2.57 13.67 19.59
CA THR A 19 -1.16 13.86 19.98
C THR A 19 -0.50 12.54 20.37
N GLN A 20 -1.17 11.61 21.05
CA GLN A 20 -0.62 10.27 21.33
C GLN A 20 -0.35 9.48 20.05
N LYS A 21 -1.31 9.44 19.11
CA LYS A 21 -1.12 8.81 17.80
C LYS A 21 0.06 9.44 17.06
N ILE A 22 0.13 10.77 16.96
CA ILE A 22 1.23 11.49 16.29
C ILE A 22 2.58 11.25 16.99
N VAL A 23 2.62 11.31 18.32
CA VAL A 23 3.87 11.09 19.07
C VAL A 23 4.38 9.67 18.85
N ILE A 24 3.52 8.65 18.88
CA ILE A 24 3.91 7.27 18.61
C ILE A 24 4.40 7.12 17.17
N THR A 25 3.67 7.62 16.18
CA THR A 25 4.08 7.57 14.76
C THR A 25 5.43 8.27 14.54
N VAL A 26 5.66 9.44 15.13
CA VAL A 26 6.92 10.18 15.02
C VAL A 26 8.07 9.46 15.74
N LEU A 27 7.81 8.83 16.89
CA LEU A 27 8.82 8.05 17.61
C LEU A 27 9.24 6.79 16.84
N VAL A 28 8.28 6.09 16.24
CA VAL A 28 8.52 4.90 15.40
C VAL A 28 9.28 5.29 14.13
N LEU A 29 8.87 6.34 13.42
CA LEU A 29 9.60 6.85 12.25
C LEU A 29 11.03 7.29 12.58
N ALA A 30 11.22 7.97 13.72
CA ALA A 30 12.55 8.36 14.18
C ALA A 30 13.44 7.14 14.51
N ALA A 31 12.87 6.08 15.11
CA ALA A 31 13.60 4.84 15.36
C ALA A 31 14.02 4.14 14.04
N VAL A 32 13.12 4.07 13.06
CA VAL A 32 13.42 3.49 11.73
C VAL A 32 14.51 4.29 11.00
N ALA A 33 14.48 5.62 11.08
CA ALA A 33 15.53 6.48 10.52
C ALA A 33 16.90 6.26 11.20
N VAL A 34 16.94 6.05 12.52
CA VAL A 34 18.20 5.78 13.24
C VAL A 34 18.76 4.40 12.87
N VAL A 35 17.92 3.39 12.67
CA VAL A 35 18.35 2.04 12.26
C VAL A 35 18.90 2.04 10.83
N THR A 36 18.23 2.71 9.89
CA THR A 36 18.69 2.83 8.50
C THR A 36 19.99 3.62 8.36
N VAL A 37 20.15 4.73 9.11
CA VAL A 37 21.41 5.50 9.16
C VAL A 37 22.53 4.69 9.85
N GLY A 38 22.20 3.89 10.87
CA GLY A 38 23.15 2.99 11.53
C GLY A 38 23.71 1.90 10.60
N ILE A 39 22.88 1.33 9.73
CA ILE A 39 23.30 0.30 8.75
C ILE A 39 24.21 0.90 7.65
N ILE A 40 23.98 2.15 7.25
CA ILE A 40 24.79 2.82 6.21
C ILE A 40 26.15 3.27 6.77
N LEU A 41 26.24 3.65 8.05
CA LEU A 41 27.49 4.13 8.67
C LEU A 41 28.50 3.02 9.04
N THR A 42 28.09 1.75 9.16
CA THR A 42 29.05 0.64 9.34
C THR A 42 29.71 0.18 8.04
N SER A 43 29.25 0.65 6.88
CA SER A 43 29.60 0.08 5.59
C SER A 43 30.68 0.84 4.80
N THR A 44 31.36 1.83 5.40
CA THR A 44 32.45 2.54 4.69
C THR A 44 33.71 2.73 5.54
N SER A 45 34.60 1.72 5.50
CA SER A 45 36.04 1.94 5.29
C SER A 45 36.88 0.66 5.31
N ILE A 46 37.94 0.72 4.48
CA ILE A 46 39.16 -0.09 4.42
C ILE A 46 39.12 -1.35 3.52
N GLY A 47 39.84 -1.26 2.39
CA GLY A 47 39.98 -2.32 1.39
C GLY A 47 41.35 -3.02 1.38
N LYS A 48 41.53 -4.02 0.49
CA LYS A 48 42.82 -4.44 -0.10
C LYS A 48 42.62 -5.52 -1.18
N LYS A 49 43.04 -5.20 -2.41
CA LYS A 49 43.87 -5.99 -3.35
C LYS A 49 43.54 -7.49 -3.63
N SER A 50 43.35 -7.73 -4.94
CA SER A 50 43.96 -8.76 -5.81
C SER A 50 43.38 -10.18 -6.00
N SER A 51 43.44 -10.55 -7.29
CA SER A 51 43.54 -11.85 -7.95
C SER A 51 42.24 -12.60 -8.25
N ALA A 52 42.09 -13.33 -9.35
CA ALA A 52 42.53 -13.29 -10.75
C ALA A 52 42.01 -14.60 -11.38
N SER A 53 41.70 -14.55 -12.67
CA SER A 53 41.52 -15.69 -13.60
C SER A 53 40.24 -16.54 -13.48
N SER A 54 39.61 -16.98 -14.58
CA SER A 54 39.92 -16.81 -16.01
C SER A 54 38.72 -17.20 -16.88
N GLU A 55 38.57 -16.45 -17.98
CA GLU A 55 38.26 -16.88 -19.38
C GLU A 55 37.03 -17.75 -19.70
N SER A 56 36.08 -17.23 -20.50
CA SER A 56 36.01 -17.25 -21.98
C SER A 56 35.10 -18.41 -22.45
N VAL A 57 34.14 -18.22 -23.36
CA VAL A 57 34.39 -17.99 -24.79
C VAL A 57 33.21 -17.29 -25.48
N ALA A 58 33.56 -16.57 -26.54
CA ALA A 58 32.68 -15.92 -27.48
C ALA A 58 31.86 -16.91 -28.32
N SER A 59 30.71 -16.46 -28.82
CA SER A 59 30.29 -16.77 -30.19
C SER A 59 29.33 -15.72 -30.73
N ALA A 60 29.72 -15.11 -31.84
CA ALA A 60 28.95 -14.15 -32.60
C ALA A 60 28.07 -14.86 -33.63
N SER A 61 26.93 -14.27 -34.00
CA SER A 61 26.52 -14.21 -35.40
C SER A 61 25.43 -13.16 -35.61
N ALA A 62 25.49 -12.51 -36.75
CA ALA A 62 24.85 -11.25 -37.08
C ALA A 62 23.60 -11.42 -37.95
N SER A 63 22.86 -10.31 -38.02
CA SER A 63 22.10 -9.83 -39.17
C SER A 63 20.74 -10.46 -39.48
N SER A 64 19.69 -9.65 -39.49
CA SER A 64 19.12 -9.16 -40.77
C SER A 64 17.90 -8.27 -40.54
N ALA A 65 17.72 -7.39 -41.51
CA ALA A 65 16.77 -6.29 -41.53
C ALA A 65 15.36 -6.69 -42.00
N GLY A 66 14.40 -5.82 -41.69
CA GLY A 66 13.10 -5.71 -42.36
C GLY A 66 11.93 -5.88 -41.40
N THR A 67 10.77 -5.27 -41.54
CA THR A 67 10.21 -4.27 -42.46
C THR A 67 8.81 -3.95 -41.90
N ALA A 68 8.33 -2.73 -42.14
CA ALA A 68 6.93 -2.34 -42.21
C ALA A 68 6.06 -2.29 -40.93
N ALA A 69 5.68 -1.06 -40.59
CA ALA A 69 4.30 -0.57 -40.65
C ALA A 69 3.19 -1.51 -40.16
N GLY A 70 2.64 -1.14 -39.01
CA GLY A 70 1.35 -1.61 -38.52
C GLY A 70 0.66 -0.50 -37.72
N THR A 71 0.07 0.45 -38.44
CA THR A 71 -0.94 1.37 -37.91
C THR A 71 -2.11 0.56 -37.35
N SER A 72 -2.43 0.74 -36.07
CA SER A 72 -3.71 0.43 -35.42
C SER A 72 -3.66 1.15 -34.07
N ALA A 73 -4.25 2.33 -33.83
CA ALA A 73 -5.44 2.95 -34.39
C ALA A 73 -6.62 1.96 -34.47
N SER A 74 -6.92 1.34 -33.33
CA SER A 74 -8.28 1.02 -32.93
C SER A 74 -8.45 1.68 -31.57
N SER A 75 -8.93 2.92 -31.46
CA SER A 75 -10.33 3.31 -31.62
C SER A 75 -11.30 2.26 -31.06
N GLY A 76 -11.14 1.97 -29.77
CA GLY A 76 -12.27 1.73 -28.89
C GLY A 76 -12.56 3.01 -28.13
N ALA A 77 -13.26 3.95 -28.75
CA ALA A 77 -14.01 4.97 -28.01
C ALA A 77 -15.10 4.21 -27.25
N SER A 78 -14.79 3.72 -26.07
CA SER A 78 -15.76 3.08 -25.18
C SER A 78 -15.84 3.92 -23.93
N SER A 79 -16.70 4.93 -24.01
CA SER A 79 -17.39 5.55 -22.89
C SER A 79 -16.58 5.62 -21.59
N SER A 80 -15.48 6.39 -21.58
CA SER A 80 -14.83 6.77 -20.33
C SER A 80 -15.75 7.76 -19.64
N SER A 81 -16.77 7.25 -18.96
CA SER A 81 -17.41 7.95 -17.86
C SER A 81 -16.26 8.38 -16.96
N GLU A 82 -16.01 9.68 -16.88
CA GLU A 82 -14.96 10.24 -16.03
C GLU A 82 -15.30 9.86 -14.59
N LYS A 83 -14.83 8.70 -14.12
CA LYS A 83 -15.06 8.26 -12.76
C LYS A 83 -14.26 9.22 -11.89
N THR A 84 -14.96 10.13 -11.22
CA THR A 84 -14.34 11.15 -10.39
C THR A 84 -14.17 10.61 -8.99
N LEU A 85 -13.00 10.84 -8.38
CA LEU A 85 -12.75 10.40 -7.02
C LEU A 85 -13.48 11.35 -6.05
N ASP A 86 -14.53 10.85 -5.41
CA ASP A 86 -15.26 11.55 -4.38
C ASP A 86 -14.59 11.30 -3.02
N THR A 87 -13.93 12.32 -2.49
CA THR A 87 -13.22 12.27 -1.20
C THR A 87 -14.07 12.81 -0.06
N THR A 88 -15.39 12.81 -0.19
CA THR A 88 -16.28 13.33 0.85
C THR A 88 -16.17 12.46 2.10
N GLU A 89 -15.53 13.00 3.13
CA GLU A 89 -15.37 12.31 4.41
C GLU A 89 -16.73 11.88 4.98
N GLY A 90 -16.80 10.64 5.47
CA GLY A 90 -18.02 10.09 6.05
C GLY A 90 -18.95 9.38 5.06
N THR A 91 -18.64 9.43 3.76
CA THR A 91 -19.28 8.57 2.74
C THR A 91 -19.02 7.12 3.07
N VAL A 92 -20.09 6.33 3.21
CA VAL A 92 -20.01 4.90 3.46
C VAL A 92 -19.74 4.19 2.13
N VAL A 93 -18.80 3.26 2.13
CA VAL A 93 -18.50 2.44 0.96
C VAL A 93 -19.39 1.20 0.94
N GLU A 94 -19.97 0.89 -0.20
CA GLU A 94 -20.90 -0.24 -0.36
C GLU A 94 -20.35 -1.27 -1.36
N ALA A 95 -20.82 -2.52 -1.29
CA ALA A 95 -20.46 -3.53 -2.28
C ALA A 95 -20.77 -3.04 -3.71
N GLY A 96 -19.80 -3.19 -4.62
CA GLY A 96 -19.87 -2.73 -6.00
C GLY A 96 -19.24 -1.35 -6.24
N ASP A 97 -18.94 -0.57 -5.20
CA ASP A 97 -18.21 0.68 -5.35
C ASP A 97 -16.73 0.42 -5.66
N THR A 98 -16.16 1.27 -6.52
CA THR A 98 -14.70 1.35 -6.67
C THR A 98 -14.20 2.43 -5.74
N ILE A 99 -13.30 2.10 -4.84
CA ILE A 99 -12.70 3.01 -3.87
C ILE A 99 -11.20 3.11 -4.13
N ASN A 100 -10.62 4.27 -3.82
CA ASN A 100 -9.18 4.40 -3.70
C ASN A 100 -8.82 4.30 -2.22
N LEU A 101 -7.95 3.35 -1.88
CA LEU A 101 -7.51 3.11 -0.51
C LEU A 101 -6.00 2.91 -0.45
N ASP A 102 -5.40 3.35 0.64
CA ASP A 102 -4.03 3.03 0.98
C ASP A 102 -4.02 1.90 2.01
N TYR A 103 -3.19 0.88 1.82
CA TYR A 103 -3.12 -0.23 2.76
C TYR A 103 -1.67 -0.60 3.06
N VAL A 104 -1.44 -1.11 4.28
CA VAL A 104 -0.16 -1.64 4.74
C VAL A 104 -0.41 -2.97 5.43
N GLY A 105 0.01 -4.05 4.77
CA GLY A 105 -0.14 -5.43 5.18
C GLY A 105 1.14 -5.96 5.82
N SER A 106 0.98 -6.58 6.98
CA SER A 106 2.06 -7.19 7.75
C SER A 106 1.67 -8.60 8.17
N VAL A 107 2.59 -9.55 7.99
CA VAL A 107 2.46 -10.94 8.46
C VAL A 107 3.43 -11.12 9.61
N ASP A 108 2.93 -11.57 10.77
CA ASP A 108 3.74 -11.74 12.00
C ASP A 108 4.49 -10.45 12.42
N GLY A 109 3.93 -9.28 12.10
CA GLY A 109 4.54 -7.97 12.38
C GLY A 109 5.60 -7.53 11.36
N VAL A 110 5.81 -8.28 10.28
CA VAL A 110 6.73 -7.95 9.19
C VAL A 110 5.94 -7.58 7.93
N GLU A 111 6.16 -6.38 7.39
CA GLU A 111 5.60 -5.97 6.11
C GLU A 111 6.13 -6.87 4.97
N PHE A 112 5.25 -7.31 4.08
CA PHE A 112 5.62 -8.16 2.95
C PHE A 112 5.52 -7.40 1.62
N GLU A 113 6.30 -7.86 0.62
CA GLU A 113 6.33 -7.21 -0.69
C GLU A 113 4.97 -7.33 -1.40
N GLY A 114 4.45 -6.20 -1.90
CA GLY A 114 3.10 -6.11 -2.47
C GLY A 114 1.96 -6.01 -1.43
N GLY A 115 2.29 -6.09 -0.15
CA GLY A 115 1.36 -5.86 0.96
C GLY A 115 1.13 -4.39 1.28
N SER A 116 1.83 -3.46 0.64
CA SER A 116 1.70 -2.02 0.91
C SER A 116 1.63 -1.22 -0.37
N THR A 117 0.74 -0.23 -0.40
CA THR A 117 0.63 0.76 -1.48
C THR A 117 1.63 1.90 -1.34
N GLN A 118 2.38 1.96 -0.23
CA GLN A 118 3.37 3.01 0.06
C GLN A 118 2.84 4.46 -0.09
N GLY A 119 1.55 4.70 0.14
CA GLY A 119 0.94 6.02 -0.06
C GLY A 119 0.55 6.33 -1.51
N GLN A 120 0.77 5.42 -2.46
CA GLN A 120 0.39 5.62 -3.86
C GLN A 120 -1.12 5.50 -4.08
N GLY A 121 -1.84 4.87 -3.14
CA GLY A 121 -3.23 4.48 -3.28
C GLY A 121 -3.42 3.30 -4.26
N ALA A 122 -4.38 2.45 -3.97
CA ALA A 122 -4.83 1.37 -4.83
C ALA A 122 -6.34 1.46 -5.06
N ASP A 123 -6.73 1.18 -6.30
CA ASP A 123 -8.13 1.14 -6.68
C ASP A 123 -8.66 -0.28 -6.44
N LEU A 124 -9.64 -0.38 -5.54
CA LEU A 124 -10.33 -1.63 -5.22
C LEU A 124 -11.80 -1.48 -5.57
N THR A 125 -12.35 -2.42 -6.32
CA THR A 125 -13.80 -2.55 -6.48
C THR A 125 -14.31 -3.59 -5.50
N LEU A 126 -15.17 -3.17 -4.56
CA LEU A 126 -15.73 -4.04 -3.53
C LEU A 126 -16.63 -5.10 -4.17
N GLY A 127 -16.41 -6.37 -3.83
CA GLY A 127 -17.11 -7.51 -4.43
C GLY A 127 -16.57 -7.92 -5.80
N SER A 128 -15.37 -7.46 -6.19
CA SER A 128 -14.74 -7.90 -7.44
C SER A 128 -14.13 -9.30 -7.33
N GLY A 129 -13.80 -9.77 -6.13
CA GLY A 129 -13.04 -11.01 -5.92
C GLY A 129 -11.61 -10.92 -6.47
N THR A 130 -11.09 -9.70 -6.61
CA THR A 130 -9.70 -9.46 -7.03
C THR A 130 -8.75 -9.58 -5.84
N TYR A 131 -9.25 -9.31 -4.63
CA TYR A 131 -8.51 -9.44 -3.39
C TYR A 131 -8.92 -10.72 -2.67
N ILE A 132 -8.15 -11.07 -1.63
CA ILE A 132 -8.48 -12.19 -0.76
C ILE A 132 -9.83 -11.99 -0.09
N ASP A 133 -10.60 -13.08 0.03
CA ASP A 133 -11.86 -13.11 0.77
C ASP A 133 -11.70 -12.54 2.18
N GLY A 134 -12.70 -11.81 2.62
CA GLY A 134 -12.68 -11.07 3.89
C GLY A 134 -11.98 -9.72 3.83
N PHE A 135 -11.11 -9.43 2.85
CA PHE A 135 -10.53 -8.08 2.72
C PHE A 135 -11.59 -7.07 2.27
N GLU A 136 -12.31 -7.38 1.19
CA GLU A 136 -13.32 -6.50 0.62
C GLU A 136 -14.51 -6.31 1.58
N GLU A 137 -14.98 -7.39 2.19
CA GLU A 137 -16.07 -7.37 3.19
C GLU A 137 -15.69 -6.57 4.44
N ALA A 138 -14.42 -6.63 4.87
CA ALA A 138 -13.96 -5.87 6.03
C ALA A 138 -13.79 -4.37 5.72
N VAL A 139 -13.71 -3.98 4.45
CA VAL A 139 -13.69 -2.58 4.02
C VAL A 139 -15.11 -2.05 3.78
N GLU A 140 -16.04 -2.91 3.37
CA GLU A 140 -17.45 -2.57 3.22
C GLU A 140 -18.04 -1.98 4.50
N GLY A 141 -18.82 -0.90 4.38
CA GLY A 141 -19.45 -0.23 5.51
C GLY A 141 -18.55 0.78 6.25
N HIS A 142 -17.25 0.83 5.94
CA HIS A 142 -16.36 1.87 6.44
C HIS A 142 -16.54 3.20 5.71
N LYS A 143 -15.96 4.25 6.28
CA LYS A 143 -16.11 5.62 5.79
C LYS A 143 -14.86 6.12 5.10
N VAL A 144 -15.04 6.91 4.02
CA VAL A 144 -13.96 7.68 3.42
C VAL A 144 -13.29 8.57 4.47
N GLY A 145 -11.97 8.55 4.53
CA GLY A 145 -11.13 9.24 5.51
C GLY A 145 -10.88 8.46 6.80
N GLU A 146 -11.50 7.29 6.98
CA GLU A 146 -11.29 6.43 8.14
C GLU A 146 -10.05 5.56 7.98
N ASN A 147 -9.32 5.38 9.08
CA ASN A 147 -8.22 4.43 9.20
C ASN A 147 -8.62 3.34 10.20
N PHE A 148 -8.50 2.09 9.77
CA PHE A 148 -8.84 0.92 10.56
C PHE A 148 -7.91 -0.24 10.22
N ASP A 149 -7.85 -1.21 11.12
CA ASP A 149 -7.05 -2.43 10.98
C ASP A 149 -7.97 -3.62 10.80
N ILE A 150 -7.63 -4.48 9.84
CA ILE A 150 -8.35 -5.72 9.57
C ILE A 150 -7.38 -6.90 9.65
N ASN A 151 -7.88 -8.02 10.16
CA ASN A 151 -7.15 -9.29 10.16
C ASN A 151 -7.76 -10.20 9.10
N VAL A 152 -6.95 -10.64 8.16
CA VAL A 152 -7.37 -11.57 7.10
C VAL A 152 -6.35 -12.70 6.99
N THR A 153 -6.85 -13.88 6.65
CA THR A 153 -6.00 -15.07 6.48
C THR A 153 -5.88 -15.35 4.99
N PHE A 154 -4.65 -15.46 4.50
CA PHE A 154 -4.42 -15.82 3.11
C PHE A 154 -4.83 -17.27 2.85
N PRO A 155 -5.47 -17.57 1.70
CA PRO A 155 -5.82 -18.93 1.34
C PRO A 155 -4.57 -19.79 1.12
N GLU A 156 -4.68 -21.10 1.31
CA GLU A 156 -3.55 -22.03 1.07
C GLU A 156 -3.11 -22.09 -0.40
N ASN A 157 -4.00 -21.72 -1.34
CA ASN A 157 -3.71 -21.65 -2.77
C ASN A 157 -3.34 -20.23 -3.22
N TYR A 158 -2.81 -19.40 -2.32
CA TYR A 158 -2.30 -18.10 -2.71
C TYR A 158 -1.04 -18.28 -3.57
N GLY A 159 -0.94 -17.54 -4.67
CA GLY A 159 0.17 -17.69 -5.63
C GLY A 159 1.56 -17.41 -5.06
N ASN A 160 1.64 -16.86 -3.84
CA ASN A 160 2.85 -16.66 -3.08
C ASN A 160 2.91 -17.60 -1.88
N SER A 161 3.79 -18.61 -1.93
CA SER A 161 3.94 -19.63 -0.89
C SER A 161 4.36 -19.07 0.46
N ASP A 162 4.99 -17.90 0.51
CA ASP A 162 5.42 -17.26 1.76
C ASP A 162 4.25 -16.61 2.52
N LEU A 163 3.13 -16.36 1.82
CA LEU A 163 1.92 -15.76 2.37
C LEU A 163 0.77 -16.76 2.51
N ALA A 164 0.76 -17.82 1.68
CA ALA A 164 -0.27 -18.84 1.69
C ALA A 164 -0.51 -19.44 3.10
N GLY A 165 -1.77 -19.42 3.54
CA GLY A 165 -2.18 -19.96 4.84
C GLY A 165 -1.75 -19.13 6.06
N LYS A 166 -1.21 -17.92 5.88
CA LYS A 166 -0.79 -17.06 7.00
C LYS A 166 -1.81 -15.98 7.32
N ASP A 167 -1.88 -15.65 8.60
CA ASP A 167 -2.62 -14.50 9.09
C ASP A 167 -1.85 -13.20 8.86
N ALA A 168 -2.54 -12.22 8.30
CA ALA A 168 -2.01 -10.91 8.00
C ALA A 168 -2.91 -9.82 8.58
N VAL A 169 -2.27 -8.77 9.09
CA VAL A 169 -2.94 -7.57 9.55
C VAL A 169 -2.73 -6.49 8.51
N PHE A 170 -3.82 -5.93 8.01
CA PHE A 170 -3.79 -4.81 7.07
C PHE A 170 -4.32 -3.56 7.76
N ASN A 171 -3.51 -2.52 7.81
CA ASN A 171 -3.98 -1.18 8.16
C ASN A 171 -4.44 -0.50 6.87
N ILE A 172 -5.72 -0.12 6.80
CA ILE A 172 -6.37 0.43 5.62
C ILE A 172 -6.80 1.86 5.89
N THR A 173 -6.62 2.72 4.91
CA THR A 173 -7.11 4.10 4.89
C THR A 173 -7.86 4.35 3.59
N ILE A 174 -9.14 4.70 3.67
CA ILE A 174 -9.94 4.97 2.46
C ILE A 174 -9.75 6.42 2.05
N ASN A 175 -9.17 6.66 0.88
CA ASN A 175 -8.93 8.00 0.33
C ASN A 175 -10.20 8.60 -0.31
N GLY A 176 -10.99 7.76 -0.99
CA GLY A 176 -12.20 8.21 -1.66
C GLY A 176 -12.95 7.07 -2.37
N VAL A 177 -14.15 7.38 -2.84
CA VAL A 177 -14.98 6.49 -3.65
C VAL A 177 -15.17 7.09 -5.04
N TYR A 178 -14.94 6.31 -6.09
CA TYR A 178 -15.12 6.78 -7.45
C TYR A 178 -16.61 6.76 -7.84
N LYS A 179 -17.11 7.89 -8.35
CA LYS A 179 -18.50 8.08 -8.82
C LYS A 179 -18.59 8.43 -10.30
#